data_AF-A0AAW8T862-F1
#
_entry.id   AF-A0AAW8T862-F1
#
_cell.length_a   1.000
_cell.length_b   1.000
_cell.length_c   1.000
_cell.angle_alpha   90.00
_cell.angle_beta   90.00
_cell.angle_gamma   90.00
#
_symmetry.space_group_name_H-M   'P 1'
#
loop_
_entity.id
_entity.type
_entity.pdbx_description
1 polymer ?
#
loop_
_entity_poly.entity_id
_entity_poly.type
_entity_poly.pdbx_seq_one_letter_code
_entity_poly.pdbx_strand_id
1 'polypeptide(L)' 'MKIQERKIRRVGNSMVVTLSKEFLESINVSESDIVYIDEEKLKEAFTKKRGKICGSITIRNDDRKIFPKT' A
#
# COMPACT_ATOMS: atom_id res chain seq x y z
N MET A 1 19.48 8.84 -2.99
CA MET A 1 18.07 8.51 -2.65
C MET A 1 18.05 7.15 -1.94
N LYS A 2 17.69 7.08 -0.66
CA LYS A 2 17.57 5.79 0.07
C LYS A 2 16.16 5.24 -0.16
N ILE A 3 16.01 4.31 -1.09
CA ILE A 3 14.74 3.61 -1.31
C ILE A 3 14.65 2.49 -0.29
N GLN A 4 13.65 2.54 0.59
CA GLN A 4 13.37 1.49 1.57
C GLN A 4 12.17 0.66 1.11
N GLU A 5 12.30 -0.66 1.13
CA GLU A 5 11.19 -1.57 0.86
C GLU A 5 10.23 -1.60 2.06
N ARG A 6 8.93 -1.41 1.80
CA ARG A 6 7.88 -1.43 2.82
C ARG A 6 6.74 -2.34 2.37
N LYS A 7 6.22 -3.16 3.29
CA LYS A 7 5.10 -4.06 3.01
C LYS A 7 3.77 -3.35 3.29
N ILE A 8 2.86 -3.39 2.32
CA ILE A 8 1.46 -3.03 2.54
C ILE A 8 0.75 -4.20 3.22
N ARG A 9 0.01 -3.94 4.31
CA ARG A 9 -0.73 -4.96 5.06
C ARG A 9 -2.20 -4.56 5.23
N ARG A 10 -3.08 -5.55 5.34
CA ARG A 10 -4.51 -5.35 5.60
C ARG A 10 -4.76 -5.34 7.11
N VAL A 11 -5.49 -4.34 7.59
CA VAL A 11 -5.98 -4.25 8.96
C VAL A 11 -7.47 -3.92 8.89
N GLY A 12 -8.32 -4.88 9.24
CA GLY A 12 -9.77 -4.78 9.03
C GLY A 12 -10.11 -4.55 7.55
N ASN A 13 -10.86 -3.48 7.28
CA ASN A 13 -11.24 -3.05 5.92
C ASN A 13 -10.23 -2.10 5.26
N SER A 14 -9.12 -1.79 5.94
CA SER A 14 -8.15 -0.80 5.49
C SER A 14 -6.84 -1.43 5.03
N MET A 15 -6.17 -0.75 4.09
CA MET A 15 -4.79 -1.04 3.70
C MET A 15 -3.86 -0.05 4.40
N VAL A 16 -2.81 -0.53 5.04
CA VAL A 16 -1.87 0.30 5.78
C VAL A 16 -0.42 0.04 5.37
N VAL A 17 0.40 1.09 5.40
CA VAL A 17 1.85 1.04 5.20
C VAL A 17 2.50 1.45 6.51
N THR A 18 3.48 0.68 6.96
CA THR A 18 4.19 0.98 8.21
C THR A 18 5.36 1.91 7.92
N LEU A 19 5.36 3.10 8.53
CA LEU A 19 6.48 4.03 8.54
C LEU A 19 7.35 3.77 9.79
N SER A 20 8.65 4.09 9.72
CA SER A 20 9.53 3.93 10.89
C SER A 20 9.31 5.09 11.85
N LYS A 21 9.41 4.81 13.16
CA LYS A 21 9.33 5.83 14.21
C LYS A 21 10.31 6.99 13.95
N GLU A 22 11.56 6.67 13.63
CA GLU A 22 12.60 7.65 13.27
C GLU A 22 12.19 8.57 12.12
N PHE A 23 11.43 8.06 11.13
CA PHE A 23 10.97 8.88 10.01
C PHE A 23 9.90 9.86 10.47
N LEU A 24 8.93 9.41 11.26
CA LEU A 24 7.86 10.26 11.80
C LEU A 24 8.43 11.34 12.74
N GLU A 25 9.39 10.97 13.58
CA GLU A 25 10.11 11.90 14.45
C GLU A 25 10.89 12.94 13.63
N SER A 26 11.53 12.54 12.53
CA SER A 26 12.29 13.48 11.68
C SER A 26 11.43 14.57 11.02
N ILE A 27 10.12 14.30 10.87
CA ILE A 27 9.15 15.26 10.32
C ILE A 27 8.25 15.88 11.39
N ASN A 28 8.57 15.67 12.68
CA ASN A 28 7.81 16.15 13.84
C ASN A 28 6.31 15.76 13.79
N VAL A 29 5.99 14.54 13.33
CA VAL A 29 4.63 14.01 13.28
C VAL A 29 4.44 12.97 14.38
N SER A 30 3.33 13.09 15.11
CA SER A 30 2.89 12.16 16.16
C SER A 30 1.73 11.27 15.69
N GLU A 31 1.42 10.24 16.47
CA GLU A 31 0.39 9.24 16.14
C GLU A 31 -1.05 9.81 16.05
N SER A 32 -1.29 10.98 16.65
CA SER A 32 -2.60 11.63 16.68
C SER A 32 -2.76 12.76 15.66
N ASP A 33 -1.70 13.08 14.92
CA ASP A 33 -1.71 14.19 13.98
C ASP A 33 -2.42 13.82 12.67
N ILE A 34 -3.12 14.79 12.11
CA ILE A 34 -3.69 14.71 10.78
C ILE A 34 -2.66 15.29 9.80
N VAL A 35 -2.27 14.50 8.82
CA VAL A 35 -1.30 14.90 7.79
C VAL A 35 -1.99 15.09 6.44
N TYR A 36 -1.54 16.08 5.68
CA TYR A 36 -1.94 16.25 4.29
C TYR A 36 -1.03 15.42 3.40
N ILE A 37 -1.63 14.63 2.50
CA ILE A 37 -0.91 13.82 1.53
C ILE A 37 -1.29 14.25 0.13
N ASP A 38 -0.29 14.55 -0.68
CA ASP A 38 -0.43 14.75 -2.12
C ASP A 38 -0.54 13.38 -2.80
N GLU A 39 -1.73 13.05 -3.32
CA GLU A 39 -2.00 11.74 -3.93
C GLU A 39 -1.17 11.48 -5.20
N GLU A 40 -0.84 12.53 -5.97
CA GLU A 40 -0.05 12.37 -7.20
C GLU A 40 1.38 11.97 -6.85
N LYS A 41 1.99 12.68 -5.89
CA LYS A 41 3.34 12.33 -5.40
C LYS A 41 3.36 10.99 -4.69
N LEU A 42 2.27 10.63 -3.99
CA LEU A 42 2.16 9.32 -3.34
C LEU A 42 2.17 8.19 -4.38
N LYS A 43 1.44 8.35 -5.48
CA LYS A 43 1.41 7.38 -6.58
C LYS A 43 2.79 7.18 -7.21
N GLU A 44 3.57 8.26 -7.37
CA GLU A 44 4.94 8.19 -7.86
C GLU A 44 5.89 7.50 -6.87
N ALA A 45 5.73 7.79 -5.58
CA ALA A 45 6.53 7.17 -4.51
C ALA A 45 6.26 5.66 -4.35
N PHE A 46 5.02 5.23 -4.58
CA PHE A 46 4.60 3.83 -4.51
C PHE A 46 4.91 3.08 -5.81
N THR A 47 6.19 2.80 -6.06
CA THR A 47 6.58 1.92 -7.16
C THR A 47 6.44 0.45 -6.74
N LYS A 48 5.54 -0.29 -7.38
CA LYS A 48 5.42 -1.74 -7.18
C LYS A 48 6.71 -2.42 -7.64
N LYS A 49 7.42 -3.06 -6.70
CA LYS A 49 8.55 -3.93 -7.04
C LYS A 49 8.04 -5.04 -7.96
N ARG A 50 8.43 -4.98 -9.23
CA ARG A 50 8.27 -6.12 -10.13
C ARG A 50 9.32 -7.14 -9.72
N GLY A 51 8.92 -8.18 -9.01
CA GLY A 51 9.77 -9.36 -8.87
C GLY A 51 10.10 -9.86 -10.28
N LYS A 52 11.31 -10.41 -10.49
CA LYS A 52 11.54 -11.25 -11.68
C LYS A 52 10.41 -12.28 -11.70
N ILE A 53 9.58 -12.21 -12.72
CA ILE A 53 8.54 -13.21 -12.98
C ILE A 53 9.31 -14.48 -13.32
N CYS A 54 9.43 -15.39 -12.37
CA CYS A 54 9.64 -16.79 -12.66
C CYS A 54 8.29 -17.47 -12.41
N GLY A 55 7.62 -17.84 -13.50
CA GLY A 55 6.31 -18.49 -13.48
C GLY A 55 5.13 -17.50 -13.50
N SER A 56 4.40 -17.51 -14.61
CA SER A 56 3.17 -16.75 -14.89
C SER A 56 2.13 -16.79 -13.75
N ILE A 57 1.77 -15.64 -13.21
CA ILE A 57 0.49 -15.47 -12.49
C ILE A 57 -0.35 -14.48 -13.27
N THR A 58 -1.34 -15.01 -14.00
CA THR A 58 -2.44 -14.25 -14.57
C THR A 58 -3.31 -13.75 -13.42
N ILE A 59 -3.36 -12.43 -13.21
CA ILE A 59 -4.34 -11.83 -12.31
C ILE A 59 -5.68 -11.84 -13.04
N ARG A 60 -6.55 -12.82 -12.73
CA ARG A 60 -7.95 -12.77 -13.10
C ARG A 60 -8.66 -11.84 -12.11
N ASN A 61 -9.14 -10.69 -12.58
CA ASN A 61 -10.12 -9.91 -11.86
C ASN A 61 -11.49 -10.52 -12.14
N ASP A 62 -11.96 -11.46 -11.32
CA ASP A 62 -13.38 -11.80 -11.32
C ASP A 62 -13.80 -12.42 -9.99
N ASP A 63 -14.50 -11.65 -9.17
CA ASP A 63 -15.36 -12.15 -8.10
C ASP A 63 -16.63 -11.30 -8.06
N ARG A 64 -17.36 -11.21 -9.19
CA ARG A 64 -18.80 -10.95 -9.12
C ARG A 64 -19.50 -12.23 -8.68
N LYS A 65 -19.78 -12.37 -7.39
CA LYS A 65 -20.70 -13.40 -6.90
C LYS A 65 -22.12 -13.07 -7.37
N ILE A 66 -22.56 -13.70 -8.46
CA ILE A 66 -23.97 -13.78 -8.84
C ILE A 66 -24.57 -14.96 -8.06
N PHE A 67 -25.51 -14.66 -7.15
CA PHE A 67 -26.29 -15.69 -6.47
C PHE A 67 -27.37 -16.24 -7.40
N PRO A 68 -27.60 -17.56 -7.47
CA PRO A 68 -28.70 -18.11 -8.27
C PRO A 68 -30.03 -17.76 -7.62
N LYS A 69 -30.97 -17.24 -8.43
CA LYS A 69 -32.38 -17.12 -8.04
C LYS A 69 -32.96 -18.53 -7.90
N THR A 70 -33.59 -18.79 -6.76
CA THR A 70 -34.61 -19.83 -6.61
C THR A 70 -35.96 -19.15 -6.49
#